data_AF-A0A6P6DJ75-F1
#
_entry.id   AF-A0A6P6DJ75-F1
#
_cell.length_a   1.000
_cell.length_b   1.000
_cell.length_c   1.000
_cell.angle_alpha   90.00
_cell.angle_beta   90.00
_cell.angle_gamma   90.00
#
_symmetry.space_group_name_H-M   'P 1'
#
loop_
_entity.id
_entity.type
_entity.pdbx_description
1 polymer ?
#
loop_
_entity_poly.entity_id
_entity_poly.type
_entity_poly.pdbx_seq_one_letter_code
_entity_poly.pdbx_strand_id
1 'polypeptide(L)'
;LVPWHNLKKQDENEGVRVENLLFMVDAMLEEVENKKKDSNMPNFQTLQAIVSHFQKLFDVPSLNGVFPRMNEVYTRLGEMNNAVRNLQELLELDSSSSLCVLVSTVGKLCRLINEDVNEQVKQVLGPEDLQSIINRLEEHEEFFPAFQAFTNDLLEILEIDDLDAIVPAVKKLKVLSY
;
A
#
# COMPACT_ATOMS: atom_id res chain seq x y z
N LEU A 1 15.53 19.82 42.10
CA LEU A 1 15.77 20.17 43.51
C LEU A 1 17.24 19.87 43.81
N VAL A 2 18.01 20.89 44.23
CA VAL A 2 19.46 20.77 44.46
C VAL A 2 19.72 20.44 45.94
N PRO A 3 20.74 19.62 46.31
CA PRO A 3 20.84 18.98 47.63
C PRO A 3 21.08 19.91 48.84
N TRP A 4 21.42 21.18 48.62
CA TRP A 4 21.96 22.05 49.68
C TRP A 4 20.91 22.89 50.43
N HIS A 5 19.62 22.66 50.23
CA HIS A 5 18.57 23.48 50.83
C HIS A 5 18.17 23.11 52.28
N ASN A 6 18.83 22.13 52.92
CA ASN A 6 18.52 21.70 54.29
C ASN A 6 19.59 22.09 55.33
N LEU A 7 20.37 23.13 55.09
CA LEU A 7 21.16 23.76 56.17
C LEU A 7 20.24 24.64 57.02
N LYS A 8 19.42 24.00 57.87
CA LYS A 8 18.91 24.66 59.07
C LYS A 8 20.11 25.12 59.89
N LYS A 9 20.08 26.41 60.30
CA LYS A 9 21.04 27.09 61.17
C LYS A 9 21.67 26.13 62.18
N GLN A 10 22.96 25.87 62.00
CA GLN A 10 23.78 25.13 62.95
C GLN A 10 24.22 26.14 64.04
N ASP A 11 23.86 25.85 65.30
CA ASP A 11 24.35 26.59 66.46
C ASP A 11 25.89 26.60 66.47
N GLU A 12 26.49 27.75 66.77
CA GLU A 12 27.93 28.05 66.67
C GLU A 12 28.81 27.34 67.73
N ASN A 13 28.39 26.19 68.29
CA ASN A 13 29.15 25.51 69.35
C ASN A 13 29.20 23.97 69.29
N GLU A 14 29.05 23.37 68.10
CA GLU A 14 29.39 21.96 67.91
C GLU A 14 30.67 21.84 67.07
N GLY A 15 31.80 21.66 67.74
CA GLY A 15 33.03 21.22 67.08
C GLY A 15 32.77 19.96 66.26
N VAL A 16 33.37 19.86 65.08
CA VAL A 16 33.21 18.73 64.17
C VAL A 16 33.61 17.45 64.90
N ARG A 17 32.61 16.65 65.27
CA ARG A 17 32.79 15.36 65.92
C ARG A 17 33.49 14.39 64.96
N VAL A 18 34.44 13.60 65.46
CA VAL A 18 35.25 12.68 64.64
C VAL A 18 34.37 11.66 63.91
N GLU A 19 33.23 11.30 64.50
CA GLU A 19 32.22 10.42 63.92
C GLU A 19 31.59 11.02 62.64
N ASN A 20 31.41 12.35 62.59
CA ASN A 20 30.89 13.01 61.39
C ASN A 20 31.93 13.01 60.25
N LEU A 21 33.22 13.14 60.60
CA LEU A 21 34.31 13.06 59.63
C LEU A 21 34.46 11.62 59.10
N LEU A 22 34.35 10.62 59.97
CA LEU A 22 34.37 9.21 59.59
C LEU A 22 33.23 8.88 58.63
N PHE A 23 32.01 9.35 58.91
CA PHE A 23 30.86 9.18 58.03
C PHE A 23 31.06 9.84 56.66
N MET A 24 31.67 11.04 56.61
CA MET A 24 32.03 11.70 55.35
C MET A 24 33.09 10.92 54.56
N VAL A 25 34.11 10.39 55.24
CA VAL A 25 35.17 9.59 54.61
C VAL A 25 34.61 8.28 54.08
N ASP A 26 33.75 7.59 54.83
CA ASP A 26 33.07 6.37 54.40
C ASP A 26 32.16 6.63 53.21
N ALA A 27 31.38 7.73 53.22
CA ALA A 27 30.54 8.12 52.08
C ALA A 27 31.37 8.44 50.83
N MET A 28 32.54 9.10 50.98
CA MET A 28 33.45 9.35 49.85
C MET A 28 34.13 8.08 49.35
N LEU A 29 34.50 7.16 50.24
CA LEU A 29 35.04 5.83 49.88
C LEU A 29 34.01 5.02 49.11
N GLU A 30 32.76 5.00 49.58
CA GLU A 30 31.65 4.31 48.92
C GLU A 30 31.31 4.95 47.57
N GLU A 31 31.39 6.28 47.43
CA GLU A 31 31.20 6.97 46.13
C GLU A 31 32.33 6.64 45.14
N VAL A 32 33.59 6.58 45.60
CA VAL A 32 34.75 6.21 44.75
C VAL A 32 34.69 4.73 44.35
N GLU A 33 34.22 3.86 45.24
CA GLU A 33 34.04 2.44 44.97
C GLU A 33 32.84 2.18 44.03
N ASN A 34 31.76 2.96 44.16
CA ASN A 34 30.62 2.94 43.23
C ASN A 34 30.97 3.51 41.84
N LYS A 35 31.82 4.54 41.74
CA LYS A 35 32.34 5.01 40.43
C LYS A 35 33.19 3.97 39.71
N LYS A 36 33.84 3.05 40.43
CA LYS A 36 34.50 1.87 39.82
C LYS A 36 33.50 0.79 39.39
N LYS A 37 32.29 0.80 39.94
CA LYS A 37 31.14 -0.06 39.58
C LYS A 37 30.19 0.56 38.56
N ASP A 38 30.52 1.69 37.93
CA ASP A 38 29.89 2.14 36.67
C ASP A 38 30.30 1.25 35.47
N SER A 39 30.44 -0.05 35.71
CA SER A 39 30.70 -1.12 34.74
C SER A 39 29.49 -1.43 33.84
N ASN A 40 28.39 -0.70 34.00
CA ASN A 40 27.20 -0.81 33.14
C ASN A 40 27.37 -0.12 31.79
N MET A 41 28.44 0.64 31.58
CA MET A 41 28.73 1.17 30.25
C MET A 41 29.34 0.04 29.38
N PRO A 42 28.65 -0.40 28.31
CA PRO A 42 29.19 -1.43 27.43
C PRO A 42 30.57 -1.00 26.93
N ASN A 43 31.52 -1.94 26.96
CA ASN A 43 32.89 -1.64 26.55
C ASN A 43 32.91 -1.14 25.10
N PHE A 44 33.96 -0.38 24.74
CA PHE A 44 34.08 0.22 23.41
C PHE A 44 33.99 -0.81 22.28
N GLN A 45 34.49 -2.03 22.49
CA GLN A 45 34.45 -3.11 21.50
C GLN A 45 33.01 -3.60 21.26
N THR A 46 32.19 -3.68 22.31
CA THR A 46 30.76 -4.01 22.23
C THR A 46 29.99 -2.91 21.50
N LEU A 47 30.25 -1.64 21.81
CA LEU A 47 29.63 -0.51 21.10
C LEU A 47 30.01 -0.51 19.61
N GLN A 48 31.29 -0.72 19.30
CA GLN A 48 31.76 -0.82 17.92
C GLN A 48 31.15 -2.03 17.20
N ALA A 49 30.98 -3.16 17.88
CA ALA A 49 30.33 -4.34 17.33
C ALA A 49 28.85 -4.09 17.02
N ILE A 50 28.12 -3.40 17.91
CA ILE A 50 26.72 -3.00 17.69
C ILE A 50 26.60 -2.10 16.46
N VAL A 51 27.47 -1.08 16.37
CA VAL A 51 27.45 -0.15 15.23
C VAL A 51 27.84 -0.87 13.94
N SER A 52 28.85 -1.73 13.98
CA SER A 52 29.26 -2.53 12.81
C SER A 52 28.16 -3.48 12.35
N HIS A 53 27.39 -4.03 13.29
CA HIS A 53 26.24 -4.88 12.97
C HIS A 53 25.12 -4.09 12.29
N PHE A 54 24.78 -2.91 12.83
CA PHE A 54 23.82 -2.01 12.18
C PHE A 54 24.27 -1.62 10.77
N GLN A 55 25.55 -1.27 10.60
CA GLN A 55 26.11 -0.92 9.30
C GLN A 55 25.99 -2.06 8.28
N LYS A 56 26.20 -3.32 8.70
CA LYS A 56 26.01 -4.49 7.84
C LYS A 56 24.53 -4.78 7.54
N LEU A 57 23.65 -4.63 8.52
CA LEU A 57 22.23 -4.95 8.37
C LEU A 57 21.50 -3.95 7.46
N PHE A 58 21.91 -2.68 7.48
CA PHE A 58 21.25 -1.60 6.75
C PHE A 58 22.11 -1.01 5.62
N ASP A 59 23.20 -1.69 5.24
CA ASP A 59 24.14 -1.33 4.18
C ASP A 59 24.68 0.11 4.30
N VAL A 60 25.23 0.45 5.47
CA VAL A 60 25.77 1.78 5.76
C VAL A 60 27.31 1.76 5.70
N PRO A 61 27.93 2.41 4.72
CA PRO A 61 29.38 2.31 4.49
C PRO A 61 30.23 3.08 5.52
N SER A 62 29.66 4.06 6.23
CA SER A 62 30.41 4.89 7.19
C SER A 62 29.67 5.13 8.49
N LEU A 63 30.42 5.37 9.57
CA LEU A 63 29.86 5.70 10.88
C LEU A 63 28.97 6.95 10.84
N ASN A 64 29.34 7.96 10.04
CA ASN A 64 28.57 9.19 9.88
C ASN A 64 27.20 8.94 9.22
N GLY A 65 27.06 7.86 8.45
CA GLY A 65 25.80 7.45 7.83
C GLY A 65 24.85 6.72 8.78
N VAL A 66 25.32 6.29 9.96
CA VAL A 66 24.52 5.46 10.89
C VAL A 66 23.32 6.25 11.43
N PHE A 67 23.54 7.48 11.89
CA PHE A 67 22.45 8.32 12.40
C PHE A 67 21.41 8.70 11.33
N PRO A 68 21.81 9.19 10.13
CA PRO A 68 20.87 9.39 9.03
C PRO A 68 20.08 8.13 8.68
N ARG A 69 20.75 6.98 8.58
CA ARG A 69 20.09 5.71 8.25
C ARG A 69 19.11 5.27 9.32
N MET A 70 19.47 5.42 10.59
CA MET A 70 18.59 5.09 11.71
C MET A 70 17.33 5.96 11.68
N ASN A 71 17.47 7.27 11.42
CA ASN A 71 16.32 8.17 11.28
C ASN A 71 15.40 7.78 10.12
N GLU A 72 15.98 7.36 8.99
CA GLU A 72 15.22 6.85 7.85
C GLU A 72 14.44 5.58 8.21
N VAL A 73 15.06 4.63 8.92
CA VAL A 73 14.38 3.41 9.39
C VAL A 73 13.19 3.75 10.29
N TYR A 74 13.36 4.67 11.25
CA TYR A 74 12.27 5.10 12.12
C TYR A 74 11.15 5.80 11.36
N THR A 75 11.50 6.65 10.40
CA THR A 75 10.51 7.37 9.58
C THR A 75 9.70 6.39 8.74
N ARG A 76 10.37 5.48 8.01
CA ARG A 76 9.71 4.45 7.20
C ARG A 76 8.84 3.52 8.04
N LEU A 77 9.29 3.15 9.25
CA LEU A 77 8.50 2.32 10.16
C LEU A 77 7.24 3.06 10.62
N GLY A 78 7.36 4.35 10.95
CA GLY A 78 6.22 5.20 11.31
C GLY A 78 5.22 5.34 10.16
N GLU A 79 5.71 5.59 8.95
CA GLU A 79 4.90 5.63 7.73
C GLU A 79 4.18 4.31 7.47
N MET A 80 4.88 3.18 7.59
CA MET A 80 4.30 1.85 7.40
C MET A 80 3.21 1.55 8.43
N ASN A 81 3.44 1.86 9.70
CA ASN A 81 2.45 1.69 10.76
C ASN A 81 1.22 2.59 10.53
N ASN A 82 1.42 3.82 10.07
CA ASN A 82 0.33 4.73 9.72
C ASN A 82 -0.48 4.19 8.52
N ALA A 83 0.21 3.71 7.48
CA ALA A 83 -0.44 3.12 6.31
C ALA A 83 -1.27 1.87 6.69
N VAL A 84 -0.71 0.98 7.52
CA VAL A 84 -1.41 -0.20 8.04
C VAL A 84 -2.66 0.23 8.82
N ARG A 85 -2.56 1.18 9.74
CA ARG A 85 -3.71 1.68 10.50
C ARG A 85 -4.79 2.28 9.60
N ASN A 86 -4.40 3.14 8.65
CA ASN A 86 -5.35 3.74 7.72
C ASN A 86 -6.08 2.69 6.87
N LEU A 87 -5.37 1.64 6.43
CA LEU A 87 -5.97 0.53 5.69
C LEU A 87 -6.87 -0.33 6.59
N GLN A 88 -6.51 -0.55 7.86
CA GLN A 88 -7.37 -1.23 8.82
C GLN A 88 -8.66 -0.44 9.03
N GLU A 89 -8.58 0.88 9.24
CA GLU A 89 -9.74 1.75 9.41
C GLU A 89 -10.63 1.76 8.15
N LEU A 90 -10.03 1.90 6.97
CA LEU A 90 -10.77 1.92 5.70
C LEU A 90 -11.49 0.58 5.42
N LEU A 91 -10.87 -0.54 5.83
CA LEU A 91 -11.42 -1.88 5.66
C LEU A 91 -12.22 -2.36 6.88
N GLU A 92 -12.42 -1.48 7.87
CA GLU A 92 -13.12 -1.77 9.14
C GLU A 92 -12.57 -3.03 9.86
N LEU A 93 -11.26 -3.27 9.75
CA LEU A 93 -10.57 -4.36 10.42
C LEU A 93 -10.21 -3.97 11.86
N ASP A 94 -10.21 -4.95 12.77
CA ASP A 94 -9.78 -4.72 14.14
C ASP A 94 -8.31 -4.28 14.20
N SER A 95 -7.99 -3.32 15.09
CA SER A 95 -6.64 -2.77 15.23
C SER A 95 -5.57 -3.81 15.62
N SER A 96 -5.96 -4.95 16.21
CA SER A 96 -5.07 -6.06 16.52
C SER A 96 -4.90 -7.06 15.36
N SER A 97 -5.56 -6.81 14.23
CA SER A 97 -5.49 -7.68 13.06
C SER A 97 -4.07 -7.76 12.51
N SER A 98 -3.62 -8.98 12.23
CA SER A 98 -2.28 -9.20 11.66
C SER A 98 -2.16 -8.62 10.25
N LEU A 99 -0.93 -8.24 9.86
CA LEU A 99 -0.62 -7.75 8.52
C LEU A 99 -1.04 -8.74 7.42
N CYS A 100 -0.93 -10.05 7.69
CA CYS A 100 -1.36 -11.10 6.77
C CYS A 100 -2.87 -11.03 6.48
N VAL A 101 -3.68 -10.82 7.52
CA VAL A 101 -5.13 -10.68 7.37
C VAL A 101 -5.45 -9.45 6.52
N LEU A 102 -4.83 -8.30 6.82
CA LEU A 102 -5.02 -7.07 6.05
C LEU A 102 -4.69 -7.27 4.56
N VAL A 103 -3.51 -7.80 4.24
CA VAL A 103 -3.09 -8.05 2.86
C VAL A 103 -4.02 -9.05 2.17
N SER A 104 -4.47 -10.08 2.89
CA SER A 104 -5.42 -11.07 2.35
C SER A 104 -6.79 -10.45 2.03
N THR A 105 -7.27 -9.53 2.87
CA THR A 105 -8.54 -8.82 2.68
C THR A 105 -8.45 -7.87 1.50
N VAL A 106 -7.38 -7.09 1.39
CA VAL A 106 -7.11 -6.26 0.20
C VAL A 106 -7.06 -7.13 -1.06
N GLY A 107 -6.35 -8.27 -1.01
CA GLY A 107 -6.28 -9.20 -2.14
C GLY A 107 -7.61 -9.86 -2.50
N LYS A 108 -8.52 -10.06 -1.55
CA LYS A 108 -9.90 -10.49 -1.83
C LYS A 108 -10.70 -9.38 -2.50
N LEU A 109 -10.60 -8.15 -2.01
CA LEU A 109 -11.29 -6.99 -2.58
C LEU A 109 -10.84 -6.73 -4.02
N CYS A 110 -9.53 -6.78 -4.30
CA CYS A 110 -9.01 -6.64 -5.65
C CYS A 110 -9.55 -7.73 -6.59
N ARG A 111 -9.68 -8.97 -6.12
CA ARG A 111 -10.27 -10.05 -6.93
C ARG A 111 -11.75 -9.81 -7.21
N LEU A 112 -12.54 -9.44 -6.20
CA LEU A 112 -13.96 -9.13 -6.38
C LEU A 112 -14.18 -8.01 -7.38
N ILE A 113 -13.40 -6.92 -7.29
CA ILE A 113 -13.48 -5.81 -8.24
C ILE A 113 -13.10 -6.27 -9.64
N ASN A 114 -12.04 -7.08 -9.78
CA ASN A 114 -11.59 -7.53 -11.08
C ASN A 114 -12.55 -8.53 -11.73
N GLU A 115 -13.18 -9.39 -10.94
CA GLU A 115 -14.24 -10.30 -11.37
C GLU A 115 -15.50 -9.52 -11.80
N ASP A 116 -15.92 -8.52 -11.03
CA ASP A 116 -17.05 -7.64 -11.36
C ASP A 116 -16.79 -6.84 -12.65
N VAL A 117 -15.61 -6.23 -12.79
CA VAL A 117 -15.22 -5.52 -14.02
C VAL A 117 -15.21 -6.47 -15.21
N ASN A 118 -14.66 -7.68 -15.05
CA ASN A 118 -14.65 -8.68 -16.12
C ASN A 118 -16.07 -9.11 -16.52
N GLU A 119 -16.99 -9.23 -15.56
CA GLU A 119 -18.37 -9.58 -15.84
C GLU A 119 -19.13 -8.42 -16.50
N GLN A 120 -18.90 -7.18 -16.07
CA GLN A 120 -19.45 -5.98 -16.74
C GLN A 120 -18.95 -5.87 -18.18
N VAL A 121 -17.67 -6.15 -18.43
CA VAL A 121 -17.10 -6.18 -19.79
C VAL A 121 -17.78 -7.26 -20.63
N LYS A 122 -18.01 -8.46 -20.08
CA LYS A 122 -18.78 -9.50 -20.78
C LYS A 122 -20.24 -9.11 -21.03
N GLN A 123 -20.88 -8.39 -20.12
CA GLN A 123 -22.26 -7.91 -20.34
C GLN A 123 -22.33 -6.87 -21.47
N VAL A 124 -21.33 -5.98 -21.58
CA VAL A 124 -21.27 -4.96 -22.64
C VAL A 124 -20.94 -5.58 -23.99
N LEU A 125 -19.97 -6.50 -24.04
CA LEU A 125 -19.57 -7.17 -25.27
C LEU A 125 -20.52 -8.32 -25.66
N GLY A 126 -21.40 -8.74 -24.75
CA GLY A 126 -22.25 -9.91 -24.92
C GLY A 126 -21.47 -11.23 -24.76
N PRO A 127 -22.13 -12.38 -24.97
CA PRO A 127 -21.49 -13.70 -24.94
C PRO A 127 -20.53 -13.93 -26.12
N GLU A 128 -20.50 -13.01 -27.07
CA GLU A 128 -19.62 -13.07 -28.23
C GLU A 128 -18.22 -12.58 -27.85
N ASP A 129 -17.24 -13.47 -28.03
CA ASP A 129 -15.83 -13.09 -27.91
C ASP A 129 -15.54 -11.93 -28.87
N LEU A 130 -14.61 -11.05 -28.49
CA LEU A 130 -14.25 -9.87 -29.28
C LEU A 130 -13.85 -10.27 -30.72
N GLN A 131 -13.24 -11.45 -30.88
CA GLN A 131 -12.93 -12.06 -32.17
C GLN A 131 -14.17 -12.42 -32.98
N SER A 132 -15.24 -12.92 -32.36
CA SER A 132 -16.50 -13.21 -33.04
C SER A 132 -17.20 -11.93 -33.54
N ILE A 133 -17.09 -10.83 -32.79
CA ILE A 133 -17.60 -9.52 -33.19
C ILE A 133 -16.80 -8.98 -34.40
N ILE A 134 -15.47 -9.10 -34.36
CA ILE A 134 -14.60 -8.71 -35.48
C ILE A 134 -14.93 -9.52 -36.74
N ASN A 135 -15.02 -10.84 -36.62
CA ASN A 135 -15.35 -11.70 -37.76
C ASN A 135 -16.73 -11.36 -38.36
N ARG A 136 -17.74 -11.08 -37.52
CA ARG A 136 -19.07 -10.64 -38.01
C ARG A 136 -19.02 -9.29 -38.72
N LEU A 137 -18.20 -8.36 -38.25
CA LEU A 137 -17.99 -7.06 -38.91
C LEU A 137 -17.30 -7.24 -40.26
N GLU A 138 -16.29 -8.10 -40.35
CA GLU A 138 -15.60 -8.44 -41.60
C GLU A 138 -16.54 -9.15 -42.59
N GLU A 139 -17.33 -10.12 -42.14
CA GLU A 139 -18.37 -10.79 -42.96
C GLU A 139 -19.38 -9.77 -43.50
N HIS A 140 -19.74 -8.76 -42.70
CA HIS A 140 -20.64 -7.70 -43.12
C HIS A 140 -19.99 -6.77 -44.16
N GLU A 141 -18.69 -6.46 -44.06
CA GLU A 141 -17.99 -5.70 -45.10
C GLU A 141 -17.90 -6.44 -46.43
N GLU A 142 -17.83 -7.79 -46.43
CA GLU A 142 -17.79 -8.57 -47.67
C GLU A 142 -19.18 -8.76 -48.30
N PHE A 143 -20.20 -9.08 -47.50
CA PHE A 143 -21.55 -9.38 -47.99
C PHE A 143 -22.35 -8.14 -48.36
N PHE A 144 -22.29 -7.09 -47.53
CA PHE A 144 -23.22 -5.97 -47.63
C PHE A 144 -23.09 -5.17 -48.92
N PRO A 145 -21.89 -4.93 -49.49
CA PRO A 145 -21.77 -4.25 -50.79
C PRO A 145 -22.43 -5.03 -51.93
N ALA A 146 -22.25 -6.35 -51.96
CA ALA A 146 -22.87 -7.21 -52.97
C ALA A 146 -24.39 -7.26 -52.81
N PHE A 147 -24.87 -7.37 -51.56
CA PHE A 147 -26.29 -7.34 -51.24
C PHE A 147 -26.94 -6.00 -51.59
N GLN A 148 -26.27 -4.88 -51.28
CA GLN A 148 -26.75 -3.55 -51.59
C GLN A 148 -26.81 -3.30 -53.10
N ALA A 149 -25.79 -3.71 -53.84
CA ALA A 149 -25.79 -3.64 -55.30
C ALA A 149 -26.97 -4.42 -55.90
N PHE A 150 -27.13 -5.70 -55.49
CA PHE A 150 -28.26 -6.52 -55.90
C PHE A 150 -29.62 -5.88 -55.55
N THR A 151 -29.73 -5.30 -54.35
CA THR A 151 -30.99 -4.69 -53.92
C THR A 151 -31.31 -3.44 -54.73
N ASN A 152 -30.31 -2.61 -55.02
CA ASN A 152 -30.47 -1.44 -55.88
C ASN A 152 -30.88 -1.82 -57.30
N ASP A 153 -30.26 -2.85 -57.88
CA ASP A 153 -30.66 -3.38 -59.20
C ASP A 153 -32.13 -3.83 -59.18
N LEU A 154 -32.56 -4.50 -58.10
CA LEU A 154 -33.93 -4.96 -57.95
C LEU A 154 -34.93 -3.80 -57.80
N LEU A 155 -34.57 -2.76 -57.06
CA LEU A 155 -35.36 -1.54 -56.92
C LEU A 155 -35.51 -0.81 -58.26
N GLU A 156 -34.43 -0.72 -59.05
CA GLU A 156 -34.45 -0.11 -60.39
C GLU A 156 -35.32 -0.91 -61.37
N ILE A 157 -35.18 -2.24 -61.41
CA ILE A 157 -35.99 -3.11 -62.28
C ILE A 157 -37.49 -3.04 -61.94
N LEU A 158 -37.82 -2.90 -60.66
CA LEU A 158 -39.19 -2.85 -60.17
C LEU A 158 -39.77 -1.41 -60.13
N GLU A 159 -38.95 -0.40 -60.44
CA GLU A 159 -39.27 1.04 -60.36
C GLU A 159 -39.87 1.44 -59.00
N ILE A 160 -39.20 1.06 -57.91
CA ILE A 160 -39.61 1.34 -56.53
C ILE A 160 -38.47 1.95 -55.72
N ASP A 161 -38.79 2.87 -54.83
CA ASP A 161 -37.79 3.60 -54.03
C ASP A 161 -37.57 3.01 -52.62
N ASP A 162 -38.41 2.04 -52.23
CA ASP A 162 -38.43 1.47 -50.88
C ASP A 162 -38.17 -0.04 -50.89
N LEU A 163 -37.23 -0.48 -50.07
CA LEU A 163 -36.84 -1.88 -49.91
C LEU A 163 -38.00 -2.73 -49.39
N ASP A 164 -38.86 -2.17 -48.54
CA ASP A 164 -40.06 -2.86 -48.04
C ASP A 164 -41.11 -3.09 -49.14
N ALA A 165 -41.04 -2.33 -50.24
CA ALA A 165 -41.97 -2.44 -51.37
C ALA A 165 -41.61 -3.53 -52.38
N ILE A 166 -40.40 -4.11 -52.28
CA ILE A 166 -39.90 -5.16 -53.18
C ILE A 166 -40.83 -6.38 -53.22
N VAL A 167 -41.11 -6.98 -52.06
CA VAL A 167 -41.92 -8.22 -51.98
C VAL A 167 -43.36 -7.98 -52.46
N PRO A 168 -44.04 -6.88 -52.07
CA PRO A 168 -45.33 -6.49 -52.64
C PRO A 168 -45.32 -6.32 -54.17
N ALA A 169 -44.31 -5.65 -54.73
CA ALA A 169 -44.21 -5.38 -56.17
C ALA A 169 -44.06 -6.69 -56.98
N VAL A 170 -43.17 -7.58 -56.54
CA VAL A 170 -42.98 -8.90 -57.19
C VAL A 170 -44.24 -9.75 -57.12
N LYS A 171 -44.97 -9.73 -55.98
CA LYS A 171 -46.25 -10.44 -55.86
C LYS A 171 -47.30 -9.91 -56.82
N LYS A 172 -47.38 -8.59 -57.04
CA LYS A 172 -48.30 -8.00 -58.03
C LYS A 172 -47.97 -8.44 -59.45
N LEU A 173 -46.69 -8.41 -59.83
CA LEU A 173 -46.23 -8.89 -61.15
C LEU A 173 -46.57 -10.36 -61.39
N LYS A 174 -46.40 -11.21 -60.37
CA LYS A 174 -46.76 -12.63 -60.44
C LYS A 174 -48.26 -12.88 -60.62
N VAL A 175 -49.12 -12.00 -60.10
CA VAL A 175 -50.58 -12.09 -60.28
C VAL A 175 -51.00 -11.60 -61.68
N LEU A 176 -50.25 -10.68 -62.27
CA LEU A 176 -50.49 -10.17 -63.64
C LEU A 176 -49.95 -11.08 -64.75
N SER A 177 -49.10 -12.06 -64.42
CA SER A 177 -48.52 -13.01 -65.38
C SER A 177 -49.35 -14.30 -65.59
N TYR A 178 -50.57 -14.36 -65.04
CA TYR A 178 -51.55 -15.44 -65.20
C TYR A 178 -52.86 -14.87 -65.77
#